data_AF-L9VPC2-F1
#
_entry.id   AF-L9VPC2-F1
#
_cell.length_a   1.000
_cell.length_b   1.000
_cell.length_c   1.000
_cell.angle_alpha   90.00
_cell.angle_beta   90.00
_cell.angle_gamma   90.00
#
_symmetry.space_group_name_H-M   'P 1'
#
loop_
_entity.id
_entity.type
_entity.pdbx_description
1 polymer ?
#
loop_
_entity_poly.entity_id
_entity_poly.type
_entity_poly.pdbx_seq_one_letter_code
_entity_poly.pdbx_strand_id
1 'polypeptide(L)'
;MAEDQGWIVAEIADDGDPDAVMENMVDERYPDRFTSQHQGSSVVIYDDNVTTSIPVEKVLESICGHLDRVVIVESIEGGEGQTRSSYYEVENDQLGEPVDELSTISRWFVESHFDYYAIHYGIDGAI
;
A
#
# COMPACT_ATOMS: atom_id res chain seq x y z
N MET A 1 -13.05 17.40 -1.85
CA MET A 1 -12.04 17.59 -0.79
C MET A 1 -11.46 16.20 -0.57
N ALA A 2 -10.15 16.10 -0.35
CA ALA A 2 -9.43 14.82 -0.41
C ALA A 2 -9.72 13.97 0.83
N GLU A 3 -10.86 13.29 0.82
CA GLU A 3 -11.36 12.40 1.88
C GLU A 3 -10.95 10.94 1.61
N ASP A 4 -10.44 10.65 0.41
CA ASP A 4 -10.23 9.30 -0.14
C ASP A 4 -8.75 8.98 -0.45
N GLN A 5 -7.81 9.59 0.29
CA GLN A 5 -6.38 9.36 0.08
C GLN A 5 -5.90 8.09 0.78
N GLY A 6 -5.14 7.28 0.06
CA GLY A 6 -4.47 6.09 0.55
C GLY A 6 -3.02 6.00 0.08
N TRP A 7 -2.24 5.24 0.83
CA TRP A 7 -0.86 4.91 0.54
C TRP A 7 -0.70 3.41 0.68
N ILE A 8 -0.04 2.78 -0.27
CA ILE A 8 0.18 1.35 -0.32
C ILE A 8 1.69 1.17 -0.41
N VAL A 9 2.28 0.44 0.52
CA VAL A 9 3.69 0.07 0.47
C VAL A 9 3.75 -1.42 0.22
N ALA A 10 4.29 -1.79 -0.94
CA ALA A 10 4.45 -3.17 -1.33
C ALA A 10 5.95 -3.49 -1.35
N GLU A 11 6.36 -4.46 -0.55
CA GLU A 11 7.72 -4.99 -0.57
C GLU A 11 7.84 -6.06 -1.65
N ILE A 12 8.81 -5.88 -2.55
CA ILE A 12 9.06 -6.80 -3.64
C ILE A 12 9.80 -8.01 -3.08
N ALA A 13 9.35 -9.20 -3.48
CA ALA A 13 10.06 -10.43 -3.16
C ALA A 13 11.47 -10.45 -3.77
N ASP A 14 12.40 -11.24 -3.22
CA ASP A 14 13.77 -11.34 -3.73
C ASP A 14 13.84 -11.77 -5.21
N ASP A 15 12.86 -12.58 -5.66
CA ASP A 15 12.67 -13.02 -7.06
C ASP A 15 11.60 -12.18 -7.80
N GLY A 16 11.04 -11.17 -7.14
CA GLY A 16 10.00 -10.30 -7.68
C GLY A 16 10.54 -9.27 -8.66
N ASP A 17 9.70 -8.87 -9.61
CA ASP A 17 10.10 -7.91 -10.65
C ASP A 17 9.46 -6.53 -10.36
N PRO A 18 10.27 -5.49 -10.02
CA PRO A 18 9.76 -4.15 -9.71
C PRO A 18 9.03 -3.52 -10.89
N ASP A 19 9.52 -3.74 -12.11
CA ASP A 19 8.91 -3.19 -13.32
C ASP A 19 7.54 -3.81 -13.57
N ALA A 20 7.39 -5.12 -13.39
CA ALA A 20 6.09 -5.79 -13.47
C ALA A 20 5.09 -5.25 -12.43
N VAL A 21 5.53 -4.98 -11.20
CA VAL A 21 4.70 -4.37 -10.15
C VAL A 21 4.23 -2.97 -10.59
N MET A 22 5.15 -2.14 -11.09
CA MET A 22 4.83 -0.78 -11.54
C MET A 22 3.91 -0.78 -12.76
N GLU A 23 4.15 -1.64 -13.76
CA GLU A 23 3.32 -1.74 -14.97
C GLU A 23 1.89 -2.20 -14.67
N ASN A 24 1.71 -3.17 -13.77
CA ASN A 24 0.37 -3.66 -13.39
C ASN A 24 -0.38 -2.70 -12.46
N MET A 25 0.33 -1.80 -11.78
CA MET A 25 -0.25 -0.75 -10.94
C MET A 25 -0.73 0.48 -11.73
N VAL A 26 -0.38 0.60 -13.02
CA VAL A 26 -0.91 1.65 -13.89
C VAL A 26 -2.28 1.23 -14.42
N ASP A 27 -3.35 1.84 -13.91
CA ASP A 27 -4.66 1.72 -14.53
C ASP A 27 -4.71 2.58 -15.79
N GLU A 28 -4.85 1.96 -16.97
CA GLU A 28 -4.90 2.67 -18.27
C GLU A 28 -6.03 3.72 -18.35
N ARG A 29 -7.08 3.60 -17.52
CA ARG A 29 -8.19 4.57 -17.49
C ARG A 29 -7.86 5.76 -16.60
N TYR A 30 -6.93 5.62 -15.67
CA TYR A 30 -6.48 6.66 -14.75
C TYR A 30 -4.95 6.61 -14.55
N PRO A 31 -4.16 6.97 -15.57
CA PRO A 31 -2.70 6.88 -15.50
C PRO A 31 -2.08 7.78 -14.42
N ASP A 32 -2.77 8.85 -14.01
CA ASP A 32 -2.33 9.77 -12.95
C ASP A 32 -2.89 9.42 -11.56
N ARG A 33 -3.66 8.33 -11.43
CA ARG A 33 -4.28 7.95 -10.15
C ARG A 33 -3.28 7.38 -9.16
N PHE A 34 -2.35 6.57 -9.65
CA PHE A 34 -1.32 5.94 -8.85
C PHE A 34 0.00 6.67 -9.07
N THR A 35 0.56 7.25 -8.00
CA THR A 35 1.95 7.75 -8.02
C THR A 35 2.82 6.73 -7.30
N SER A 36 3.62 5.97 -8.05
CA SER A 36 4.55 5.00 -7.49
C SER A 36 5.96 5.60 -7.35
N GLN A 37 6.63 5.22 -6.27
CA GLN A 37 8.03 5.55 -6.00
C GLN A 37 8.73 4.29 -5.52
N HIS A 38 9.78 3.90 -6.23
CA HIS A 38 10.63 2.78 -5.85
C HIS A 38 11.67 3.25 -4.83
N GLN A 39 11.75 2.57 -3.68
CA GLN A 39 12.71 2.85 -2.63
C GLN A 39 13.28 1.55 -2.08
N GLY A 40 14.58 1.31 -2.33
CA GLY A 40 15.25 0.08 -1.87
C GLY A 40 14.64 -1.17 -2.51
N SER A 41 14.06 -2.04 -1.68
CA SER A 41 13.33 -3.25 -2.10
C SER A 41 11.81 -3.08 -2.05
N SER A 42 11.34 -1.86 -1.78
CA SER A 42 9.92 -1.57 -1.59
C SER A 42 9.42 -0.55 -2.61
N VAL A 43 8.14 -0.63 -2.93
CA VAL A 43 7.44 0.31 -3.80
C VAL A 43 6.37 0.99 -2.97
N VAL A 44 6.50 2.30 -2.82
CA VAL A 44 5.48 3.16 -2.21
C VAL A 44 4.55 3.63 -3.31
N ILE A 45 3.25 3.45 -3.15
CA ILE A 45 2.24 3.73 -4.14
C ILE A 45 1.19 4.61 -3.48
N TYR A 46 1.08 5.82 -3.98
CA TYR A 46 0.09 6.77 -3.53
C TYR A 46 -1.14 6.67 -4.42
N ASP A 47 -2.31 6.56 -3.81
CA ASP A 47 -3.59 6.57 -4.50
C ASP A 47 -4.50 7.65 -3.89
N ASP A 48 -4.89 8.64 -4.69
CA ASP A 48 -5.74 9.75 -4.24
C ASP A 48 -7.25 9.36 -4.16
N ASN A 49 -7.60 8.10 -4.42
CA ASN A 49 -8.99 7.63 -4.55
C ASN A 49 -9.19 6.17 -4.08
N VAL A 50 -8.63 5.81 -2.93
CA VAL A 50 -8.41 4.41 -2.55
C VAL A 50 -9.73 3.67 -2.31
N THR A 51 -10.76 4.44 -1.95
CA THR A 51 -12.11 4.02 -1.59
C THR A 51 -13.09 3.97 -2.77
N THR A 52 -12.84 4.67 -3.89
CA THR A 52 -13.96 5.07 -4.79
C THR A 52 -14.10 4.26 -6.08
N SER A 53 -13.13 3.47 -6.55
CA SER A 53 -13.25 2.88 -7.91
C SER A 53 -12.73 1.48 -8.14
N ILE A 54 -11.63 1.06 -7.52
CA ILE A 54 -11.11 -0.31 -7.64
C ILE A 54 -10.59 -0.70 -6.26
N PRO A 55 -11.06 -1.80 -5.66
CA PRO A 55 -10.50 -2.27 -4.40
C PRO A 55 -9.03 -2.59 -4.63
N VAL A 56 -8.17 -1.99 -3.83
CA VAL A 56 -6.71 -2.16 -3.90
C VAL A 56 -6.30 -3.64 -3.90
N GLU A 57 -7.05 -4.48 -3.18
CA GLU A 57 -6.89 -5.93 -3.14
C GLU A 57 -6.85 -6.55 -4.54
N LYS A 58 -7.69 -6.09 -5.48
CA LYS A 58 -7.71 -6.61 -6.86
C LYS A 58 -6.49 -6.21 -7.68
N VAL A 59 -5.95 -5.02 -7.42
CA VAL A 59 -4.73 -4.56 -8.08
C VAL A 59 -3.55 -5.38 -7.54
N LEU A 60 -3.53 -5.57 -6.22
CA LEU A 60 -2.52 -6.38 -5.54
C LEU A 60 -2.59 -7.86 -5.96
N GLU A 61 -3.77 -8.46 -6.16
CA GLU A 61 -3.91 -9.84 -6.65
C GLU A 61 -3.13 -10.10 -7.95
N SER A 62 -3.01 -9.10 -8.83
CA SER A 62 -2.28 -9.27 -10.10
C SER A 62 -0.77 -9.23 -9.93
N ILE A 63 -0.29 -8.67 -8.82
CA ILE A 63 1.14 -8.50 -8.52
C ILE A 63 1.60 -9.29 -7.31
N CYS A 64 0.72 -9.99 -6.59
CA CYS A 64 1.06 -10.79 -5.42
C CYS A 64 2.22 -11.76 -5.67
N GLY A 65 2.30 -12.38 -6.85
CA GLY A 65 3.42 -13.27 -7.18
C GLY A 65 4.80 -12.61 -7.23
N HIS A 66 4.86 -11.27 -7.21
CA HIS A 66 6.08 -10.48 -7.18
C HIS A 66 6.32 -9.80 -5.82
N LEU A 67 5.39 -9.95 -4.86
CA LEU A 67 5.43 -9.27 -3.57
C LEU A 67 5.68 -10.27 -2.44
N ASP A 68 6.45 -9.86 -1.43
CA ASP A 68 6.58 -10.61 -0.18
C ASP A 68 5.52 -10.13 0.82
N ARG A 69 5.34 -8.81 0.90
CA ARG A 69 4.57 -8.13 1.95
C ARG A 69 3.91 -6.87 1.45
N VAL A 70 2.78 -6.51 2.06
CA VAL A 70 2.05 -5.29 1.71
C VAL A 70 1.52 -4.60 2.95
N VAL A 71 1.70 -3.30 3.02
CA VAL A 71 1.05 -2.41 3.98
C VAL A 71 0.12 -1.49 3.20
N ILE A 72 -1.16 -1.50 3.56
CA ILE A 72 -2.16 -0.61 2.98
C ILE A 72 -2.52 0.40 4.06
N VAL A 73 -2.42 1.69 3.75
CA VAL A 73 -2.80 2.80 4.62
C VAL A 73 -3.91 3.57 3.93
N GLU A 74 -5.08 3.63 4.55
CA GLU A 74 -6.27 4.28 4.01
C GLU A 74 -6.79 5.34 4.99
N SER A 75 -7.32 6.44 4.45
CA SER A 75 -8.05 7.42 5.24
C SER A 75 -9.42 6.86 5.62
N ILE A 76 -9.83 7.04 6.88
CA ILE A 76 -11.14 6.59 7.35
C ILE A 76 -12.21 7.61 6.90
N GLU A 77 -13.17 7.17 6.11
CA GLU A 77 -14.31 8.01 5.68
C GLU A 77 -15.06 8.56 6.90
N GLY A 78 -15.22 9.89 6.97
CA GLY A 78 -15.84 10.56 8.11
C GLY A 78 -15.00 10.58 9.41
N GLY A 79 -13.77 10.08 9.39
CA GLY A 79 -12.86 10.01 10.54
C GLY A 79 -12.08 11.29 10.84
N GLU A 80 -12.48 12.46 10.34
CA GLU A 80 -11.78 13.74 10.55
C GLU A 80 -10.28 13.72 10.17
N GLY A 81 -9.91 12.90 9.19
CA GLY A 81 -8.52 12.70 8.78
C GLY A 81 -7.78 11.63 9.57
N GLN A 82 -8.48 10.73 10.27
CA GLN A 82 -7.91 9.48 10.78
C GLN A 82 -7.47 8.57 9.63
N THR A 83 -6.44 7.77 9.88
CA THR A 83 -5.95 6.75 8.95
C THR A 83 -5.93 5.39 9.63
N ARG A 84 -6.20 4.35 8.86
CA ARG A 84 -6.01 2.96 9.25
C ARG A 84 -4.95 2.38 8.33
N SER A 85 -4.06 1.58 8.88
CA SER A 85 -3.19 0.72 8.12
C SER A 85 -3.45 -0.74 8.44
N SER A 86 -3.33 -1.56 7.42
CA SER A 86 -3.46 -3.00 7.49
C SER A 86 -2.25 -3.62 6.80
N TYR A 87 -1.57 -4.51 7.51
CA TYR A 87 -0.40 -5.22 7.06
C TYR A 87 -0.77 -6.64 6.65
N TYR A 88 -0.26 -7.07 5.51
CA TYR A 88 -0.52 -8.35 4.89
C TYR A 88 0.80 -9.00 4.49
N GLU A 89 0.88 -10.31 4.70
CA GLU A 89 1.92 -11.16 4.14
C GLU A 89 1.34 -11.88 2.93
N VAL A 90 2.13 -11.97 1.85
CA VAL A 90 1.72 -12.67 0.65
C VAL A 90 2.15 -14.12 0.78
N GLU A 91 1.17 -15.04 0.76
CA GLU A 91 1.43 -16.47 0.79
C GLU A 91 0.75 -17.13 -0.41
N ASN A 92 1.49 -17.97 -1.14
CA ASN A 92 0.98 -18.69 -2.32
C ASN A 92 0.37 -17.75 -3.39
N ASP A 93 1.03 -16.63 -3.67
CA ASP A 93 0.59 -15.62 -4.65
C ASP A 93 -0.77 -14.99 -4.32
N GLN A 94 -1.18 -15.02 -3.05
CA GLN A 94 -2.44 -14.41 -2.59
C GLN A 94 -2.20 -13.55 -1.35
N LEU A 95 -2.91 -12.43 -1.26
CA LEU A 95 -3.03 -11.67 -0.02
C LEU A 95 -3.84 -12.49 0.98
N GLY A 96 -3.20 -12.85 2.09
CA GLY A 96 -3.87 -13.50 3.20
C GLY A 96 -4.78 -12.57 3.99
N GLU A 97 -5.14 -12.99 5.20
CA GLU A 97 -5.78 -12.11 6.18
C GLU A 97 -4.77 -11.05 6.68
N PRO A 98 -5.24 -9.85 7.07
CA PRO A 98 -4.34 -8.86 7.64
C PRO A 98 -3.70 -9.41 8.92
N VAL A 99 -2.38 -9.43 8.94
CA VAL A 99 -1.57 -9.95 10.05
C VAL A 99 -1.55 -8.95 11.21
N ASP A 100 -1.56 -7.66 10.89
CA ASP A 100 -1.57 -6.58 11.88
C ASP A 100 -2.31 -5.35 11.35
N GLU A 101 -2.94 -4.60 12.25
CA GLU A 101 -3.70 -3.40 11.89
C GLU A 101 -3.45 -2.29 12.90
N LEU A 102 -3.17 -1.09 12.39
CA LEU A 102 -2.88 0.09 13.20
C LEU A 102 -3.77 1.25 12.76
N SER A 103 -4.46 1.88 13.70
CA SER A 103 -5.26 3.08 13.42
C SER A 103 -4.64 4.29 14.12
N THR A 104 -4.37 5.34 13.36
CA THR A 104 -3.81 6.60 13.87
C THR A 104 -4.81 7.74 13.77
N ILE A 105 -4.72 8.65 14.73
CA ILE A 105 -5.67 9.75 14.91
C ILE A 105 -5.55 10.82 13.81
N SER A 106 -4.46 10.83 13.02
CA SER A 106 -4.26 11.84 11.98
C SER A 106 -3.39 11.39 10.79
N ARG A 107 -3.87 11.70 9.58
CA ARG A 107 -3.22 11.47 8.28
C ARG A 107 -1.88 12.18 8.10
N TRP A 108 -1.64 13.22 8.91
CA TRP A 108 -0.36 13.92 8.96
C TRP A 108 0.77 13.06 9.54
N PHE A 109 0.43 11.91 10.14
CA PHE A 109 1.38 10.92 10.65
C PHE A 109 1.34 9.62 9.81
N VAL A 110 1.09 9.73 8.50
CA VAL A 110 1.17 8.56 7.60
C VAL A 110 2.54 7.88 7.72
N GLU A 111 3.61 8.68 7.81
CA GLU A 111 4.99 8.24 8.07
C GLU A 111 5.11 7.37 9.33
N SER A 112 4.29 7.60 10.35
CA SER A 112 4.33 6.78 11.58
C SER A 112 3.80 5.36 11.39
N HIS A 113 2.95 5.11 10.39
CA HIS A 113 2.54 3.75 10.06
C HIS A 113 3.72 3.02 9.41
N PHE A 114 4.41 3.68 8.47
CA PHE A 114 5.58 3.09 7.82
C PHE A 114 6.74 2.87 8.79
N ASP A 115 7.03 3.83 9.67
CA ASP A 115 8.05 3.66 10.72
C ASP A 115 7.70 2.50 11.66
N TYR A 116 6.42 2.34 12.03
CA TYR A 116 5.96 1.21 12.83
C TYR A 116 6.22 -0.13 12.13
N TYR A 117 5.81 -0.29 10.86
CA TYR A 117 6.03 -1.55 10.13
C TYR A 117 7.50 -1.78 9.75
N ALA A 118 8.28 -0.72 9.51
CA ALA A 118 9.73 -0.81 9.33
C ALA A 118 10.40 -1.35 10.60
N ILE A 119 10.02 -0.86 11.77
CA ILE A 119 10.60 -1.29 13.06
C ILE A 119 10.13 -2.70 13.44
N HIS A 120 8.84 -3.02 13.25
CA HIS A 120 8.26 -4.28 13.69
C HIS A 120 8.46 -5.44 12.71
N TYR A 121 8.45 -5.16 11.40
CA TYR A 121 8.47 -6.17 10.35
C TYR A 121 9.61 -5.99 9.35
N GLY A 122 10.32 -4.85 9.37
CA GLY A 122 11.47 -4.60 8.50
C GLY A 122 11.11 -4.11 7.09
N ILE A 123 9.87 -3.66 6.87
CA ILE A 123 9.43 -3.14 5.56
C ILE A 123 9.93 -1.70 5.40
N ASP A 124 10.82 -1.48 4.44
CA ASP A 124 11.45 -0.18 4.17
C ASP A 124 10.51 0.73 3.37
N GLY A 125 9.59 1.42 4.07
CA GLY A 125 8.59 2.31 3.46
C GLY A 125 8.83 3.80 3.75
N ALA A 126 10.08 4.29 3.76
CA ALA A 126 10.33 5.68 4.09
C ALA A 126 9.77 6.61 2.98
N ILE A 127 8.96 7.60 3.34
CA ILE A 127 8.46 8.62 2.40
C ILE A 127 9.37 9.85 2.45
#